data_AF-A4HVN9-F1
#
_entry.id   AF-A4HVN9-F1
#
_cell.length_a   1.000
_cell.length_b   1.000
_cell.length_c   1.000
_cell.angle_alpha   90.00
_cell.angle_beta   90.00
_cell.angle_gamma   90.00
#
_symmetry.space_group_name_H-M   'P 1'
#
loop_
_entity.id
_entity.type
_entity.pdbx_description
1 polymer ?
#
loop_
_entity_poly.entity_id
_entity_poly.type
_entity_poly.pdbx_seq_one_letter_code
_entity_poly.pdbx_strand_id
1 'polypeptide(L)'
;MSSTRARKDPLRRIGNGNAVAGGLDMTRVGILSDRELAFFQRLAYTGSQAAEQQQRDTRKQEEDRRRELSKTRAAGWTDTIEARHDQFVQAQQDAKDAAEARQKVLDELYAKQLEEEHKAVIARQELEHLKEDPRGRHLRSMNMLHEALKARKEQVAYKQMLKREDEAQNANAQRELQLQLWGDQAEELHKKLKARQRNVEEKNANLETVLYQIDQRRQERAVQQQDRKHVDQEAAEERAEQQEEEAQRRARELENGAYNKAHSRPALTKSEKLQTRVAENVKDEAALRAEEEKVDSIKRWVIERQQKKLAAFEERKKASLQQYLDQAKQENLPTYRTQDVFEKRESFLQKLYDSDVKQQEKQHEYRLEMEQQRLEMEEQKAAEARGDVVGSGDGADGSSSRRHAAATTAAGFLNKAEEKAYAEEMRRYPEQLRAKEAEEAAARRAEALRIERIQKLQAAEKRENARRAVEARREEFRQQQAQQEADDARYRAYIDSVVPADMDPILYRKATQLH
;
A
#
# COMPACT_ATOMS: atom_id res chain seq x y z
N MET A 1 -18.11 -33.85 -14.11
CA MET A 1 -17.97 -34.63 -12.85
C MET A 1 -16.95 -33.93 -11.97
N SER A 2 -17.13 -33.88 -10.65
CA SER A 2 -16.14 -33.28 -9.75
C SER A 2 -15.01 -34.28 -9.48
N SER A 3 -13.83 -34.06 -10.05
CA SER A 3 -12.64 -34.87 -9.77
C SER A 3 -12.06 -34.45 -8.42
N THR A 4 -12.23 -35.28 -7.40
CA THR A 4 -11.70 -35.09 -6.04
C THR A 4 -10.18 -35.21 -6.04
N ARG A 5 -9.48 -34.12 -6.40
CA ARG A 5 -8.01 -34.01 -6.34
C ARG A 5 -7.55 -34.42 -4.94
N ALA A 6 -6.74 -35.49 -4.88
CA ALA A 6 -6.26 -36.05 -3.63
C ALA A 6 -5.60 -34.96 -2.78
N ARG A 7 -6.06 -34.80 -1.53
CA ARG A 7 -5.49 -33.84 -0.58
C ARG A 7 -4.30 -34.48 0.12
N LYS A 8 -3.28 -33.67 0.42
CA LYS A 8 -2.10 -34.10 1.18
C LYS A 8 -2.51 -34.34 2.64
N ASP A 9 -2.32 -35.56 3.12
CA ASP A 9 -2.60 -35.97 4.51
C ASP A 9 -1.37 -35.66 5.39
N PRO A 10 -1.45 -34.73 6.36
CA PRO A 10 -0.30 -34.36 7.18
C PRO A 10 0.21 -35.48 8.10
N LEU A 11 -0.57 -36.55 8.34
CA LEU A 11 -0.19 -37.67 9.19
C LEU A 11 0.69 -38.69 8.44
N ARG A 12 0.53 -38.83 7.12
CA ARG A 12 1.32 -39.75 6.28
C ARG A 12 2.73 -39.23 5.98
N ARG A 13 3.68 -39.57 6.87
CA ARG A 13 5.12 -39.29 6.66
C ARG A 13 5.79 -40.13 5.56
N ILE A 14 5.24 -41.29 5.20
CA ILE A 14 5.84 -42.26 4.25
C ILE A 14 4.77 -42.74 3.26
N GLY A 15 5.15 -42.94 2.00
CA GLY A 15 4.32 -43.52 0.95
C GLY A 15 3.77 -42.52 -0.09
N ASN A 16 3.55 -43.03 -1.30
CA ASN A 16 3.36 -42.23 -2.53
C ASN A 16 2.15 -41.30 -2.53
N GLY A 17 1.12 -41.55 -1.69
CA GLY A 17 -0.13 -40.78 -1.69
C GLY A 17 0.07 -39.27 -1.51
N ASN A 18 1.05 -38.87 -0.69
CA ASN A 18 1.36 -37.46 -0.47
C ASN A 18 2.23 -36.82 -1.56
N ALA A 19 3.02 -37.62 -2.29
CA ALA A 19 3.73 -37.14 -3.48
C ALA A 19 2.74 -36.86 -4.62
N VAL A 20 1.83 -37.83 -4.88
CA VAL A 20 0.77 -37.70 -5.89
C VAL A 20 -0.20 -36.55 -5.56
N ALA A 21 -0.65 -36.43 -4.30
CA ALA A 21 -1.48 -35.31 -3.86
C ALA A 21 -0.78 -33.95 -4.00
N GLY A 22 0.54 -33.91 -3.77
CA GLY A 22 1.37 -32.71 -3.91
C GLY A 22 1.76 -32.36 -5.35
N GLY A 23 1.53 -33.26 -6.33
CA GLY A 23 2.02 -33.08 -7.71
C GLY A 23 3.54 -33.21 -7.84
N LEU A 24 4.21 -33.94 -6.95
CA LEU A 24 5.64 -34.21 -7.02
C LEU A 24 5.95 -35.28 -8.07
N ASP A 25 7.03 -35.08 -8.82
CA ASP A 25 7.55 -36.02 -9.80
C ASP A 25 7.99 -37.33 -9.12
N MET A 26 7.29 -38.41 -9.45
CA MET A 26 7.50 -39.74 -8.88
C MET A 26 8.90 -40.30 -9.17
N THR A 27 9.60 -39.85 -10.21
CA THR A 27 10.98 -40.27 -10.51
C THR A 27 11.98 -39.86 -9.42
N ARG A 28 11.63 -38.86 -8.60
CA ARG A 28 12.47 -38.34 -7.51
C ARG A 28 12.16 -38.96 -6.14
N VAL A 29 11.15 -39.82 -6.05
CA VAL A 29 10.68 -40.40 -4.78
C VAL A 29 11.09 -41.87 -4.72
N GLY A 30 12.21 -42.14 -4.03
CA GLY A 30 12.67 -43.51 -3.79
C GLY A 30 11.62 -44.34 -3.04
N ILE A 31 11.25 -45.48 -3.61
CA ILE A 31 10.29 -46.41 -3.00
C ILE A 31 11.02 -47.18 -1.90
N LEU A 32 10.64 -46.95 -0.64
CA LEU A 32 11.00 -47.84 0.47
C LEU A 32 9.89 -48.89 0.66
N SER A 33 10.26 -50.15 0.57
CA SER A 33 9.37 -51.29 0.83
C SER A 33 9.08 -51.45 2.32
N ASP A 34 7.98 -52.14 2.68
CA ASP A 34 7.66 -52.48 4.07
C ASP A 34 8.80 -53.24 4.79
N ARG A 35 9.63 -53.96 4.03
CA ARG A 35 10.80 -54.69 4.56
C ARG A 35 11.94 -53.75 4.96
N GLU A 36 12.16 -52.69 4.19
CA GLU A 36 13.10 -51.60 4.54
C GLU A 36 12.50 -50.73 5.65
N LEU A 37 11.19 -50.46 5.61
CA LEU A 37 10.47 -49.73 6.66
C LEU A 37 10.60 -50.44 8.02
N ALA A 38 10.41 -51.76 8.05
CA ALA A 38 10.64 -52.60 9.22
C ALA A 38 12.13 -52.67 9.63
N PHE A 39 13.07 -52.56 8.69
CA PHE A 39 14.51 -52.48 8.97
C PHE A 39 14.91 -51.16 9.62
N PHE A 40 14.45 -50.02 9.09
CA PHE A 40 14.64 -48.70 9.71
C PHE A 40 13.97 -48.60 11.08
N GLN A 41 12.77 -49.17 11.25
CA GLN A 41 12.13 -49.25 12.57
C GLN A 41 12.94 -50.14 13.53
N ARG A 42 13.44 -51.30 13.09
CA ARG A 42 14.34 -52.13 13.92
C ARG A 42 15.59 -51.34 14.35
N LEU A 43 16.26 -50.63 13.44
CA LEU A 43 17.40 -49.76 13.77
C LEU A 43 17.01 -48.64 14.77
N ALA A 44 15.85 -48.01 14.60
CA ALA A 44 15.36 -46.99 15.53
C ALA A 44 15.03 -47.53 16.93
N TYR A 45 14.77 -48.84 17.07
CA TYR A 45 14.43 -49.51 18.32
C TYR A 45 15.50 -50.49 18.84
N THR A 46 16.69 -50.58 18.23
CA THR A 46 17.82 -51.38 18.77
C THR A 46 18.34 -50.79 20.07
N GLY A 47 17.68 -51.16 21.17
CA GLY A 47 17.94 -50.68 22.53
C GLY A 47 16.72 -50.74 23.46
N SER A 48 15.48 -50.81 22.94
CA SER A 48 14.27 -50.81 23.77
C SER A 48 13.44 -52.09 23.64
N GLN A 49 13.62 -53.01 24.59
CA GLN A 49 12.80 -54.23 24.69
C GLN A 49 11.31 -53.92 24.94
N ALA A 50 11.02 -52.82 25.64
CA ALA A 50 9.65 -52.41 25.97
C ALA A 50 8.82 -52.05 24.73
N ALA A 51 9.45 -51.47 23.69
CA ALA A 51 8.78 -51.12 22.43
C ALA A 51 8.31 -52.37 21.65
N GLU A 52 9.04 -53.49 21.74
CA GLU A 52 8.67 -54.72 21.04
C GLU A 52 7.49 -55.44 21.71
N GLN A 53 7.35 -55.35 23.04
CA GLN A 53 6.26 -55.98 23.78
C GLN A 53 4.90 -55.34 23.44
N GLN A 54 4.80 -54.00 23.47
CA GLN A 54 3.55 -53.28 23.16
C GLN A 54 2.98 -53.60 21.76
N GLN A 55 3.83 -53.92 20.78
CA GLN A 55 3.40 -54.32 19.43
C GLN A 55 2.83 -55.75 19.35
N ARG A 56 3.10 -56.61 20.35
CA ARG A 56 2.56 -57.97 20.42
C ARG A 56 1.18 -57.97 21.07
N ASP A 57 1.00 -57.18 22.13
CA ASP A 57 -0.27 -57.10 22.87
C ASP A 57 -1.39 -56.45 22.05
N THR A 58 -1.08 -55.38 21.31
CA THR A 58 -2.04 -54.67 20.46
C THR A 58 -2.68 -55.56 19.39
N ARG A 59 -1.89 -56.39 18.69
CA ARG A 59 -2.43 -57.36 17.70
C ARG A 59 -3.38 -58.37 18.33
N LYS A 60 -3.06 -58.85 19.53
CA LYS A 60 -3.85 -59.86 20.25
C LYS A 60 -5.27 -59.34 20.56
N GLN A 61 -5.38 -58.06 20.96
CA GLN A 61 -6.66 -57.41 21.23
C GLN A 61 -7.55 -57.27 19.99
N GLU A 62 -6.96 -57.12 18.79
CA GLU A 62 -7.75 -57.05 17.55
C GLU A 62 -8.29 -58.41 17.09
N GLU A 63 -7.55 -59.50 17.34
CA GLU A 63 -8.00 -60.86 16.99
C GLU A 63 -9.18 -61.32 17.84
N ASP A 64 -9.14 -61.07 19.15
CA ASP A 64 -10.21 -61.53 20.06
C ASP A 64 -11.55 -60.82 19.80
N ARG A 65 -11.52 -59.50 19.51
CA ARG A 65 -12.74 -58.75 19.09
C ARG A 65 -13.43 -59.35 17.86
N ARG A 66 -12.67 -59.93 16.91
CA ARG A 66 -13.23 -60.58 15.71
C ARG A 66 -13.94 -61.89 16.06
N ARG A 67 -13.52 -62.59 17.11
CA ARG A 67 -14.13 -63.86 17.57
C ARG A 67 -15.48 -63.64 18.22
N GLU A 68 -15.63 -62.58 19.02
CA GLU A 68 -16.88 -62.25 19.72
C GLU A 68 -18.03 -61.93 18.75
N LEU A 69 -17.76 -61.09 17.74
CA LEU A 69 -18.71 -60.73 16.67
C LEU A 69 -19.18 -61.93 15.82
N SER A 70 -18.46 -63.06 15.84
CA SER A 70 -18.89 -64.30 15.18
C SER A 70 -19.81 -65.15 16.05
N LYS A 71 -19.70 -65.08 17.38
CA LYS A 71 -20.54 -65.90 18.28
C LYS A 71 -21.97 -65.40 18.33
N THR A 72 -22.17 -64.08 18.40
CA THR A 72 -23.49 -63.45 18.50
C THR A 72 -24.41 -63.76 17.32
N ARG A 73 -23.85 -64.01 16.13
CA ARG A 73 -24.60 -64.39 14.92
C ARG A 73 -25.15 -65.81 14.93
N ALA A 74 -24.56 -66.73 15.71
CA ALA A 74 -24.90 -68.15 15.68
C ALA A 74 -26.11 -68.51 16.57
N ALA A 75 -26.45 -67.69 17.56
CA ALA A 75 -27.46 -68.01 18.57
C ALA A 75 -28.93 -67.92 18.09
N GLY A 76 -29.18 -67.51 16.85
CA GLY A 76 -30.51 -67.19 16.32
C GLY A 76 -31.23 -68.31 15.56
N TRP A 77 -30.76 -69.56 15.63
CA TRP A 77 -31.38 -70.69 14.92
C TRP A 77 -32.08 -71.64 15.91
N THR A 78 -33.38 -71.87 15.69
CA THR A 78 -34.24 -72.82 16.42
C THR A 78 -34.49 -74.07 15.56
N ASP A 79 -34.53 -75.27 16.15
CA ASP A 79 -34.42 -76.52 15.37
C ASP A 79 -35.76 -77.17 14.92
N THR A 80 -36.90 -76.81 15.51
CA THR A 80 -38.21 -77.41 15.16
C THR A 80 -39.00 -76.56 14.17
N ILE A 81 -39.56 -77.20 13.13
CA ILE A 81 -40.34 -76.54 12.06
C ILE A 81 -41.58 -75.82 12.61
N GLU A 82 -42.27 -76.41 13.59
CA GLU A 82 -43.47 -75.83 14.21
C GLU A 82 -43.14 -74.51 14.92
N ALA A 83 -42.09 -74.48 15.78
CA ALA A 83 -41.64 -73.24 16.41
C ALA A 83 -41.20 -72.18 15.38
N ARG A 84 -40.62 -72.56 14.24
CA ARG A 84 -40.33 -71.62 13.13
C ARG A 84 -41.60 -71.10 12.46
N HIS A 85 -42.65 -71.91 12.35
CA HIS A 85 -43.94 -71.51 11.80
C HIS A 85 -44.66 -70.53 12.73
N ASP A 86 -44.74 -70.84 14.03
CA ASP A 86 -45.37 -69.97 15.03
C ASP A 86 -44.61 -68.64 15.15
N GLN A 87 -43.27 -68.66 15.20
CA GLN A 87 -42.44 -67.45 15.14
C GLN A 87 -42.64 -66.67 13.84
N PHE A 88 -42.87 -67.33 12.70
CA PHE A 88 -43.16 -66.66 11.44
C PHE A 88 -44.56 -66.03 11.44
N VAL A 89 -45.59 -66.71 11.95
CA VAL A 89 -46.96 -66.17 12.05
C VAL A 89 -47.02 -64.99 13.02
N GLN A 90 -46.37 -65.09 14.18
CA GLN A 90 -46.22 -63.98 15.13
C GLN A 90 -45.46 -62.82 14.49
N ALA A 91 -44.29 -63.06 13.89
CA ALA A 91 -43.54 -62.00 13.20
C ALA A 91 -44.31 -61.35 12.03
N GLN A 92 -45.22 -62.08 11.36
CA GLN A 92 -46.12 -61.54 10.33
C GLN A 92 -47.30 -60.75 10.91
N GLN A 93 -47.72 -61.02 12.15
CA GLN A 93 -48.71 -60.22 12.89
C GLN A 93 -48.03 -58.96 13.45
N ASP A 94 -46.95 -59.10 14.20
CA ASP A 94 -46.13 -58.00 14.71
C ASP A 94 -45.68 -57.04 13.60
N ALA A 95 -45.29 -57.55 12.42
CA ALA A 95 -44.91 -56.71 11.28
C ALA A 95 -46.10 -55.97 10.65
N LYS A 96 -47.33 -56.52 10.70
CA LYS A 96 -48.54 -55.82 10.25
C LYS A 96 -48.96 -54.76 11.24
N ASP A 97 -49.02 -55.09 12.53
CA ASP A 97 -49.40 -54.16 13.58
C ASP A 97 -48.39 -53.00 13.69
N ALA A 98 -47.09 -53.30 13.55
CA ALA A 98 -46.05 -52.28 13.45
C ALA A 98 -46.11 -51.48 12.13
N ALA A 99 -46.55 -52.07 11.01
CA ALA A 99 -46.77 -51.33 9.76
C ALA A 99 -47.99 -50.41 9.86
N GLU A 100 -49.11 -50.86 10.42
CA GLU A 100 -50.28 -50.04 10.68
C GLU A 100 -49.99 -48.91 11.68
N ALA A 101 -49.24 -49.19 12.76
CA ALA A 101 -48.83 -48.16 13.71
C ALA A 101 -47.93 -47.11 13.05
N ARG A 102 -46.97 -47.54 12.20
CA ARG A 102 -46.16 -46.62 11.38
C ARG A 102 -47.01 -45.83 10.41
N GLN A 103 -47.99 -46.45 9.74
CA GLN A 103 -48.88 -45.76 8.80
C GLN A 103 -49.72 -44.70 9.51
N LYS A 104 -50.35 -45.03 10.65
CA LYS A 104 -51.12 -44.07 11.47
C LYS A 104 -50.25 -42.87 11.91
N VAL A 105 -49.00 -43.12 12.31
CA VAL A 105 -48.03 -42.05 12.64
C VAL A 105 -47.63 -41.24 11.41
N LEU A 106 -47.47 -41.85 10.22
CA LEU A 106 -47.19 -41.14 8.97
C LEU A 106 -48.38 -40.29 8.51
N ASP A 107 -49.61 -40.81 8.62
CA ASP A 107 -50.84 -40.10 8.30
C ASP A 107 -51.03 -38.89 9.25
N GLU A 108 -50.77 -39.05 10.55
CA GLU A 108 -50.73 -37.94 11.52
C GLU A 108 -49.65 -36.90 11.21
N LEU A 109 -48.44 -37.33 10.84
CA LEU A 109 -47.35 -36.43 10.47
C LEU A 109 -47.66 -35.68 9.17
N TYR A 110 -48.28 -36.36 8.19
CA TYR A 110 -48.71 -35.75 6.94
C TYR A 110 -49.85 -34.74 7.15
N ALA A 111 -50.82 -35.05 8.02
CA ALA A 111 -51.86 -34.09 8.40
C ALA A 111 -51.26 -32.85 9.09
N LYS A 112 -50.30 -33.03 10.00
CA LYS A 112 -49.58 -31.92 10.65
C LYS A 112 -48.74 -31.10 9.65
N GLN A 113 -48.09 -31.76 8.69
CA GLN A 113 -47.38 -31.09 7.59
C GLN A 113 -48.33 -30.28 6.72
N LEU A 114 -49.48 -30.82 6.31
CA LEU A 114 -50.49 -30.08 5.55
C LEU A 114 -51.07 -28.89 6.35
N GLU A 115 -51.26 -29.04 7.67
CA GLU A 115 -51.64 -27.93 8.54
C GLU A 115 -50.55 -26.84 8.61
N GLU A 116 -49.28 -27.21 8.75
CA GLU A 116 -48.13 -26.28 8.79
C GLU A 116 -47.91 -25.61 7.43
N GLU A 117 -48.04 -26.33 6.33
CA GLU A 117 -48.02 -25.79 4.97
C GLU A 117 -49.18 -24.82 4.74
N HIS A 118 -50.40 -25.16 5.16
CA HIS A 118 -51.57 -24.28 5.04
C HIS A 118 -51.41 -23.00 5.88
N LYS A 119 -50.91 -23.12 7.13
CA LYS A 119 -50.57 -21.95 7.97
C LYS A 119 -49.47 -21.11 7.35
N ALA A 120 -48.46 -21.73 6.73
CA ALA A 120 -47.39 -21.02 6.01
C ALA A 120 -47.88 -20.37 4.70
N VAL A 121 -48.87 -20.94 4.02
CA VAL A 121 -49.51 -20.34 2.83
C VAL A 121 -50.33 -19.12 3.24
N ILE A 122 -51.14 -19.21 4.30
CA ILE A 122 -51.88 -18.05 4.84
C ILE A 122 -50.90 -16.94 5.26
N ALA A 123 -49.86 -17.26 6.04
CA ALA A 123 -48.86 -16.29 6.46
C ALA A 123 -48.11 -15.65 5.27
N ARG A 124 -47.88 -16.40 4.16
CA ARG A 124 -47.33 -15.84 2.92
C ARG A 124 -48.30 -14.89 2.24
N GLN A 125 -49.59 -15.23 2.14
CA GLN A 125 -50.62 -14.38 1.56
C GLN A 125 -50.82 -13.09 2.37
N GLU A 126 -50.86 -13.17 3.70
CA GLU A 126 -50.89 -12.01 4.60
C GLU A 126 -49.65 -11.11 4.38
N LEU A 127 -48.45 -11.70 4.32
CA LEU A 127 -47.21 -10.98 4.01
C LEU A 127 -47.12 -10.47 2.56
N GLU A 128 -47.88 -11.01 1.61
CA GLU A 128 -47.96 -10.52 0.23
C GLU A 128 -48.90 -9.32 0.14
N HIS A 129 -50.09 -9.39 0.74
CA HIS A 129 -50.98 -8.24 0.86
C HIS A 129 -50.32 -7.06 1.60
N LEU A 130 -49.59 -7.33 2.70
CA LEU A 130 -48.81 -6.31 3.42
C LEU A 130 -47.61 -5.74 2.63
N LYS A 131 -47.15 -6.40 1.56
CA LYS A 131 -46.17 -5.83 0.62
C LYS A 131 -46.84 -5.00 -0.48
N GLU A 132 -48.02 -5.41 -0.94
CA GLU A 132 -48.77 -4.73 -2.00
C GLU A 132 -49.44 -3.43 -1.54
N ASP A 133 -49.79 -3.34 -0.26
CA ASP A 133 -50.23 -2.12 0.44
C ASP A 133 -49.30 -0.92 0.12
N PRO A 134 -49.83 0.28 -0.22
CA PRO A 134 -49.08 1.53 -0.25
C PRO A 134 -48.12 1.73 0.93
N ARG A 135 -48.54 1.39 2.16
CA ARG A 135 -47.71 1.42 3.36
C ARG A 135 -46.49 0.50 3.21
N GLY A 136 -46.69 -0.75 2.78
CA GLY A 136 -45.63 -1.73 2.51
C GLY A 136 -44.69 -1.34 1.36
N ARG A 137 -45.14 -0.52 0.40
CA ARG A 137 -44.28 0.08 -0.63
C ARG A 137 -43.38 1.18 -0.03
N HIS A 138 -43.92 1.99 0.88
CA HIS A 138 -43.17 3.00 1.63
C HIS A 138 -42.16 2.39 2.59
N LEU A 139 -42.49 1.30 3.30
CA LEU A 139 -41.53 0.54 4.10
C LEU A 139 -40.36 0.02 3.25
N ARG A 140 -40.65 -0.55 2.08
CA ARG A 140 -39.61 -0.98 1.13
C ARG A 140 -38.73 0.19 0.67
N SER A 141 -39.29 1.37 0.38
CA SER A 141 -38.46 2.53 0.00
C SER A 141 -37.60 3.06 1.15
N MET A 142 -38.09 3.04 2.40
CA MET A 142 -37.29 3.39 3.58
C MET A 142 -36.13 2.40 3.80
N ASN A 143 -36.35 1.09 3.65
CA ASN A 143 -35.28 0.09 3.74
C ASN A 143 -34.21 0.29 2.66
N MET A 144 -34.61 0.47 1.38
CA MET A 144 -33.67 0.77 0.28
C MET A 144 -32.88 2.07 0.53
N LEU A 145 -33.50 3.09 1.13
CA LEU A 145 -32.80 4.32 1.51
C LEU A 145 -31.80 4.10 2.65
N HIS A 146 -32.12 3.24 3.63
CA HIS A 146 -31.16 2.89 4.68
C HIS A 146 -29.96 2.12 4.12
N GLU A 147 -30.18 1.12 3.25
CA GLU A 147 -29.10 0.42 2.55
C GLU A 147 -28.22 1.37 1.73
N ALA A 148 -28.83 2.32 1.00
CA ALA A 148 -28.09 3.35 0.26
C ALA A 148 -27.29 4.29 1.19
N LEU A 149 -27.82 4.66 2.36
CA LEU A 149 -27.08 5.42 3.37
C LEU A 149 -25.93 4.61 3.99
N LYS A 150 -26.13 3.31 4.22
CA LYS A 150 -25.12 2.39 4.77
C LYS A 150 -23.97 2.18 3.78
N ALA A 151 -24.27 1.84 2.54
CA ALA A 151 -23.30 1.76 1.46
C ALA A 151 -22.57 3.10 1.23
N ARG A 152 -23.25 4.25 1.37
CA ARG A 152 -22.61 5.57 1.30
C ARG A 152 -21.67 5.83 2.49
N LYS A 153 -22.06 5.47 3.72
CA LYS A 153 -21.21 5.56 4.92
C LYS A 153 -19.94 4.70 4.74
N GLU A 154 -20.09 3.47 4.23
CA GLU A 154 -18.99 2.55 3.93
C GLU A 154 -18.06 3.08 2.82
N GLN A 155 -18.61 3.57 1.70
CA GLN A 155 -17.81 4.19 0.63
C GLN A 155 -17.05 5.43 1.09
N VAL A 156 -17.64 6.25 1.97
CA VAL A 156 -16.96 7.42 2.56
C VAL A 156 -15.86 6.98 3.51
N ALA A 157 -16.10 5.99 4.37
CA ALA A 157 -15.08 5.44 5.26
C ALA A 157 -13.91 4.81 4.48
N TYR A 158 -14.20 4.03 3.44
CA TYR A 158 -13.20 3.47 2.52
C TYR A 158 -12.38 4.56 1.83
N LYS A 159 -13.03 5.60 1.29
CA LYS A 159 -12.33 6.74 0.67
C LYS A 159 -11.50 7.55 1.69
N GLN A 160 -11.89 7.61 2.95
CA GLN A 160 -11.09 8.25 4.01
C GLN A 160 -9.89 7.38 4.42
N MET A 161 -10.03 6.06 4.48
CA MET A 161 -8.90 5.15 4.72
C MET A 161 -7.90 5.20 3.58
N LEU A 162 -8.37 5.05 2.34
CA LEU A 162 -7.52 5.11 1.15
C LEU A 162 -6.80 6.46 1.03
N LYS A 163 -7.47 7.60 1.30
CA LYS A 163 -6.81 8.90 1.40
C LYS A 163 -5.71 8.96 2.47
N ARG A 164 -5.93 8.39 3.66
CA ARG A 164 -4.90 8.36 4.72
C ARG A 164 -3.72 7.47 4.35
N GLU A 165 -3.98 6.37 3.64
CA GLU A 165 -2.95 5.47 3.12
C GLU A 165 -2.14 6.14 1.99
N ASP A 166 -2.81 6.86 1.08
CA ASP A 166 -2.17 7.69 0.05
C ASP A 166 -1.36 8.84 0.69
N GLU A 167 -1.92 9.57 1.66
CA GLU A 167 -1.25 10.66 2.38
C GLU A 167 -0.01 10.15 3.13
N ALA A 168 -0.10 8.97 3.77
CA ALA A 168 1.03 8.33 4.45
C ALA A 168 2.11 7.83 3.46
N GLN A 169 1.71 7.24 2.34
CA GLN A 169 2.63 6.81 1.28
C GLN A 169 3.35 8.02 0.66
N ASN A 170 2.62 9.08 0.31
CA ASN A 170 3.17 10.32 -0.20
C ASN A 170 4.11 10.99 0.81
N ALA A 171 3.75 11.06 2.10
CA ALA A 171 4.62 11.60 3.14
C ALA A 171 5.89 10.77 3.33
N ASN A 172 5.83 9.45 3.20
CA ASN A 172 7.01 8.59 3.27
C ASN A 172 7.89 8.72 2.02
N ALA A 173 7.31 8.73 0.82
CA ALA A 173 8.05 8.98 -0.43
C ALA A 173 8.73 10.35 -0.45
N GLN A 174 8.07 11.40 0.07
CA GLN A 174 8.68 12.72 0.23
C GLN A 174 9.84 12.71 1.24
N ARG A 175 9.74 11.96 2.34
CA ARG A 175 10.85 11.78 3.30
C ARG A 175 12.03 11.02 2.69
N GLU A 176 11.76 9.94 1.96
CA GLU A 176 12.79 9.17 1.26
C GLU A 176 13.53 10.03 0.21
N LEU A 177 12.78 10.82 -0.57
CA LEU A 177 13.34 11.74 -1.56
C LEU A 177 14.14 12.88 -0.89
N GLN A 178 13.67 13.42 0.24
CA GLN A 178 14.45 14.38 1.05
C GLN A 178 15.74 13.77 1.61
N LEU A 179 15.70 12.53 2.10
CA LEU A 179 16.87 11.80 2.59
C LEU A 179 17.88 11.49 1.47
N GLN A 180 17.40 11.14 0.27
CA GLN A 180 18.23 10.99 -0.93
C GLN A 180 18.91 12.32 -1.30
N LEU A 181 18.14 13.42 -1.41
CA LEU A 181 18.69 14.75 -1.70
C LEU A 181 19.72 15.21 -0.66
N TRP A 182 19.50 14.94 0.62
CA TRP A 182 20.50 15.21 1.67
C TRP A 182 21.74 14.32 1.56
N GLY A 183 21.57 13.04 1.20
CA GLY A 183 22.67 12.11 0.90
C GLY A 183 23.52 12.60 -0.27
N ASP A 184 22.90 12.94 -1.40
CA ASP A 184 23.55 13.46 -2.59
C ASP A 184 24.29 14.78 -2.32
N GLN A 185 23.67 15.72 -1.59
CA GLN A 185 24.30 16.97 -1.17
C GLN A 185 25.47 16.75 -0.23
N ALA A 186 25.37 15.82 0.73
CA ALA A 186 26.47 15.44 1.61
C ALA A 186 27.62 14.78 0.84
N GLU A 187 27.31 13.90 -0.11
CA GLU A 187 28.31 13.32 -1.03
C GLU A 187 28.98 14.38 -1.90
N GLU A 188 28.24 15.32 -2.48
CA GLU A 188 28.80 16.44 -3.23
C GLU A 188 29.74 17.30 -2.38
N LEU A 189 29.33 17.67 -1.16
CA LEU A 189 30.15 18.45 -0.25
C LEU A 189 31.41 17.67 0.16
N HIS A 190 31.30 16.37 0.43
CA HIS A 190 32.42 15.48 0.72
C HIS A 190 33.39 15.34 -0.47
N LYS A 191 32.87 15.22 -1.70
CA LYS A 191 33.66 15.22 -2.96
C LYS A 191 34.38 16.57 -3.15
N LYS A 192 33.69 17.70 -2.92
CA LYS A 192 34.26 19.06 -2.97
C LYS A 192 35.32 19.30 -1.89
N LEU A 193 35.13 18.79 -0.67
CA LEU A 193 36.11 18.86 0.42
C LEU A 193 37.35 18.02 0.12
N LYS A 194 37.19 16.78 -0.38
CA LYS A 194 38.32 15.94 -0.81
C LYS A 194 39.12 16.58 -1.96
N ALA A 195 38.46 17.23 -2.91
CA ALA A 195 39.14 17.98 -3.96
C ALA A 195 39.91 19.20 -3.41
N ARG A 196 39.34 19.94 -2.45
CA ARG A 196 40.03 21.05 -1.76
C ARG A 196 41.23 20.55 -0.95
N GLN A 197 41.09 19.45 -0.22
CA GLN A 197 42.16 18.85 0.56
C GLN A 197 43.34 18.46 -0.33
N ARG A 198 43.10 17.71 -1.41
CA ARG A 198 44.13 17.37 -2.40
C ARG A 198 44.83 18.60 -2.97
N ASN A 199 44.08 19.66 -3.26
CA ASN A 199 44.68 20.89 -3.78
C ASN A 199 45.49 21.67 -2.74
N VAL A 200 45.24 21.47 -1.44
CA VAL A 200 46.10 21.98 -0.36
C VAL A 200 47.34 21.11 -0.19
N GLU A 201 47.21 19.78 -0.27
CA GLU A 201 48.33 18.82 -0.26
C GLU A 201 49.29 19.08 -1.44
N GLU A 202 48.76 19.24 -2.65
CA GLU A 202 49.50 19.67 -3.86
C GLU A 202 50.22 21.01 -3.64
N LYS A 203 49.56 22.00 -3.03
CA LYS A 203 50.18 23.31 -2.76
C LYS A 203 51.28 23.22 -1.72
N ASN A 204 51.13 22.38 -0.69
CA ASN A 204 52.14 22.20 0.34
C ASN A 204 53.39 21.53 -0.25
N ALA A 205 53.25 20.47 -1.05
CA ALA A 205 54.38 19.84 -1.75
C ALA A 205 55.08 20.80 -2.74
N ASN A 206 54.32 21.67 -3.41
CA ASN A 206 54.88 22.74 -4.25
C ASN A 206 55.61 23.81 -3.43
N LEU A 207 55.17 24.11 -2.20
CA LEU A 207 55.88 25.02 -1.29
C LEU A 207 57.15 24.39 -0.72
N GLU A 208 57.13 23.11 -0.34
CA GLU A 208 58.30 22.35 0.13
C GLU A 208 59.40 22.31 -0.94
N THR A 209 59.06 22.01 -2.19
CA THR A 209 60.01 22.02 -3.31
C THR A 209 60.55 23.42 -3.64
N VAL A 210 59.73 24.47 -3.51
CA VAL A 210 60.19 25.87 -3.65
C VAL A 210 61.12 26.29 -2.51
N LEU A 211 60.83 25.89 -1.27
CA LEU A 211 61.70 26.14 -0.11
C LEU A 211 63.05 25.45 -0.28
N TYR A 212 63.05 24.19 -0.72
CA TYR A 212 64.27 23.45 -1.05
C TYR A 212 65.11 24.16 -2.12
N GLN A 213 64.50 24.66 -3.20
CA GLN A 213 65.20 25.45 -4.22
C GLN A 213 65.74 26.79 -3.69
N ILE A 214 65.06 27.42 -2.72
CA ILE A 214 65.54 28.65 -2.07
C ILE A 214 66.78 28.36 -1.22
N ASP A 215 66.79 27.26 -0.47
CA ASP A 215 67.93 26.89 0.38
C ASP A 215 69.11 26.32 -0.43
N GLN A 216 68.89 25.59 -1.52
CA GLN A 216 69.94 25.29 -2.51
C GLN A 216 70.57 26.58 -3.04
N ARG A 217 69.78 27.55 -3.50
CA ARG A 217 70.28 28.85 -3.98
C ARG A 217 70.99 29.68 -2.90
N ARG A 218 70.68 29.48 -1.61
CA ARG A 218 71.43 30.07 -0.49
C ARG A 218 72.78 29.41 -0.31
N GLN A 219 72.85 28.08 -0.40
CA GLN A 219 74.11 27.31 -0.35
C GLN A 219 75.02 27.67 -1.54
N GLU A 220 74.49 27.69 -2.76
CA GLU A 220 75.21 28.14 -3.98
C GLU A 220 75.81 29.53 -3.81
N ARG A 221 75.03 30.49 -3.28
CA ARG A 221 75.50 31.86 -3.02
C ARG A 221 76.55 31.93 -1.91
N ALA A 222 76.45 31.08 -0.89
CA ALA A 222 77.44 31.01 0.19
C ALA A 222 78.78 30.48 -0.34
N VAL A 223 78.76 29.42 -1.15
CA VAL A 223 79.94 28.89 -1.85
C VAL A 223 80.54 29.95 -2.77
N GLN A 224 79.75 30.57 -3.65
CA GLN A 224 80.23 31.66 -4.53
C GLN A 224 80.81 32.88 -3.77
N GLN A 225 80.40 33.12 -2.52
CA GLN A 225 81.00 34.16 -1.67
C GLN A 225 82.30 33.71 -0.99
N GLN A 226 82.50 32.40 -0.75
CA GLN A 226 83.77 31.84 -0.30
C GLN A 226 84.77 31.82 -1.47
N ASP A 227 84.36 31.32 -2.64
CA ASP A 227 85.17 31.30 -3.86
C ASP A 227 85.70 32.70 -4.21
N ARG A 228 84.83 33.72 -4.19
CA ARG A 228 85.24 35.11 -4.43
C ARG A 228 86.24 35.63 -3.40
N LYS A 229 86.08 35.29 -2.12
CA LYS A 229 87.05 35.69 -1.08
C LYS A 229 88.41 35.04 -1.29
N HIS A 230 88.48 33.79 -1.74
CA HIS A 230 89.72 33.15 -2.11
C HIS A 230 90.37 33.83 -3.33
N VAL A 231 89.61 34.10 -4.38
CA VAL A 231 90.11 34.82 -5.56
C VAL A 231 90.57 36.26 -5.22
N ASP A 232 89.86 36.97 -4.34
CA ASP A 232 90.24 38.30 -3.87
C ASP A 232 91.51 38.27 -2.98
N GLN A 233 91.76 37.16 -2.26
CA GLN A 233 92.98 36.91 -1.49
C GLN A 233 94.17 36.58 -2.40
N GLU A 234 94.03 35.57 -3.28
CA GLU A 234 95.05 35.20 -4.27
C GLU A 234 95.46 36.41 -5.12
N ALA A 235 94.48 37.18 -5.62
CA ALA A 235 94.75 38.38 -6.40
C ALA A 235 95.32 39.55 -5.57
N ALA A 236 95.27 39.52 -4.24
CA ALA A 236 95.94 40.49 -3.37
C ALA A 236 97.39 40.06 -3.07
N GLU A 237 97.62 38.76 -2.88
CA GLU A 237 98.94 38.15 -2.71
C GLU A 237 99.78 38.33 -3.99
N GLU A 238 99.26 38.00 -5.18
CA GLU A 238 99.92 38.29 -6.47
C GLU A 238 100.30 39.78 -6.64
N ARG A 239 99.46 40.69 -6.12
CA ARG A 239 99.70 42.15 -6.18
C ARG A 239 100.76 42.61 -5.18
N ALA A 240 100.91 41.93 -4.05
CA ALA A 240 101.99 42.18 -3.10
C ALA A 240 103.33 41.68 -3.67
N GLU A 241 103.37 40.44 -4.17
CA GLU A 241 104.55 39.85 -4.82
C GLU A 241 105.04 40.71 -5.99
N GLN A 242 104.14 41.19 -6.85
CA GLN A 242 104.48 42.08 -7.97
C GLN A 242 105.08 43.42 -7.49
N GLN A 243 104.59 44.00 -6.39
CA GLN A 243 105.13 45.23 -5.83
C GLN A 243 106.51 45.02 -5.18
N GLU A 244 106.72 43.89 -4.50
CA GLU A 244 108.03 43.52 -3.97
C GLU A 244 109.04 43.23 -5.10
N GLU A 245 108.63 42.52 -6.15
CA GLU A 245 109.44 42.32 -7.36
C GLU A 245 109.81 43.65 -8.02
N GLU A 246 108.86 44.57 -8.22
CA GLU A 246 109.16 45.89 -8.79
C GLU A 246 110.08 46.71 -7.88
N ALA A 247 109.88 46.70 -6.56
CA ALA A 247 110.77 47.37 -5.62
C ALA A 247 112.19 46.80 -5.67
N GLN A 248 112.35 45.47 -5.71
CA GLN A 248 113.64 44.81 -5.86
C GLN A 248 114.31 45.12 -7.21
N ARG A 249 113.55 45.15 -8.32
CA ARG A 249 114.07 45.53 -9.65
C ARG A 249 114.57 46.96 -9.64
N ARG A 250 113.77 47.92 -9.15
CA ARG A 250 114.15 49.34 -9.05
C ARG A 250 115.35 49.55 -8.12
N ALA A 251 115.44 48.82 -7.01
CA ALA A 251 116.60 48.85 -6.12
C ALA A 251 117.87 48.38 -6.85
N ARG A 252 117.82 47.23 -7.54
CA ARG A 252 118.93 46.72 -8.35
C ARG A 252 119.30 47.66 -9.52
N GLU A 253 118.32 48.33 -10.14
CA GLU A 253 118.58 49.34 -11.18
C GLU A 253 119.30 50.58 -10.63
N LEU A 254 118.93 51.04 -9.42
CA LEU A 254 119.62 52.14 -8.73
C LEU A 254 121.03 51.74 -8.28
N GLU A 255 121.21 50.54 -7.73
CA GLU A 255 122.52 49.99 -7.37
C GLU A 255 123.42 49.83 -8.60
N ASN A 256 122.92 49.22 -9.68
CA ASN A 256 123.64 49.09 -10.94
C ASN A 256 123.96 50.46 -11.55
N GLY A 257 123.03 51.43 -11.49
CA GLY A 257 123.24 52.80 -11.95
C GLY A 257 124.35 53.52 -11.17
N ALA A 258 124.36 53.37 -9.84
CA ALA A 258 125.41 53.91 -8.98
C ALA A 258 126.77 53.21 -9.23
N TYR A 259 126.77 51.88 -9.31
CA TYR A 259 127.95 51.07 -9.59
C TYR A 259 128.58 51.43 -10.94
N ASN A 260 127.79 51.48 -12.01
CA ASN A 260 128.24 51.85 -13.35
C ASN A 260 128.79 53.29 -13.41
N LYS A 261 128.20 54.21 -12.64
CA LYS A 261 128.67 55.59 -12.56
C LYS A 261 129.98 55.72 -11.79
N ALA A 262 130.18 54.93 -10.73
CA ALA A 262 131.43 54.84 -9.98
C ALA A 262 132.55 54.12 -10.76
N HIS A 263 132.22 53.08 -11.53
CA HIS A 263 133.15 52.29 -12.35
C HIS A 263 133.26 52.79 -13.80
N SER A 264 132.84 54.03 -14.05
CA SER A 264 132.98 54.73 -15.33
C SER A 264 134.46 54.85 -15.70
N ARG A 265 134.96 53.92 -16.52
CA ARG A 265 136.38 53.84 -16.91
C ARG A 265 136.82 55.15 -17.56
N PRO A 266 137.88 55.83 -17.06
CA PRO A 266 138.41 57.03 -17.70
C PRO A 266 138.97 56.71 -19.10
N ALA A 267 139.10 57.73 -19.94
CA ALA A 267 139.47 57.59 -21.35
C ALA A 267 140.95 57.17 -21.54
N LEU A 268 141.23 55.87 -21.46
CA LEU A 268 142.57 55.28 -21.57
C LEU A 268 143.32 55.71 -22.85
N THR A 269 144.62 55.92 -22.70
CA THR A 269 145.56 56.28 -23.76
C THR A 269 145.89 55.07 -24.66
N LYS A 270 146.65 55.30 -25.75
CA LYS A 270 146.97 54.25 -26.74
C LYS A 270 147.86 53.14 -26.18
N SER A 271 148.75 53.43 -25.24
CA SER A 271 149.66 52.44 -24.62
C SER A 271 148.90 51.49 -23.68
N GLU A 272 148.05 52.04 -22.81
CA GLU A 272 147.25 51.25 -21.85
C GLU A 272 146.31 50.27 -22.57
N LYS A 273 145.67 50.72 -23.67
CA LYS A 273 144.79 49.89 -24.53
C LYS A 273 145.46 48.69 -25.20
N LEU A 274 146.79 48.65 -25.29
CA LEU A 274 147.52 47.47 -25.76
C LEU A 274 147.76 46.46 -24.64
N GLN A 275 148.01 46.94 -23.42
CA GLN A 275 148.21 46.06 -22.25
C GLN A 275 146.91 45.37 -21.82
N THR A 276 145.75 46.05 -21.88
CA THR A 276 144.47 45.40 -21.51
C THR A 276 144.13 44.25 -22.44
N ARG A 277 144.26 44.43 -23.76
CA ARG A 277 143.93 43.40 -24.77
C ARG A 277 144.70 42.09 -24.57
N VAL A 278 145.98 42.16 -24.18
CA VAL A 278 146.79 40.96 -23.91
C VAL A 278 146.29 40.21 -22.67
N ALA A 279 145.74 40.92 -21.67
CA ALA A 279 145.17 40.32 -20.45
C ALA A 279 143.71 39.88 -20.59
N GLU A 280 142.97 40.43 -21.56
CA GLU A 280 141.57 40.08 -21.88
C GLU A 280 141.51 38.75 -22.64
N ASN A 281 142.30 38.59 -23.71
CA ASN A 281 142.35 37.38 -24.56
C ASN A 281 142.57 36.03 -23.82
N VAL A 282 143.13 36.03 -22.60
CA VAL A 282 143.40 34.82 -21.81
C VAL A 282 142.21 34.42 -20.92
N LYS A 283 141.23 35.31 -20.72
CA LYS A 283 140.07 35.08 -19.84
C LYS A 283 138.82 34.62 -20.59
N ASP A 284 138.69 35.02 -21.85
CA ASP A 284 137.43 34.89 -22.59
C ASP A 284 137.03 33.42 -22.88
N GLU A 285 137.99 32.51 -23.13
CA GLU A 285 137.68 31.08 -23.35
C GLU A 285 137.01 30.39 -22.14
N ALA A 286 137.35 30.82 -20.92
CA ALA A 286 136.75 30.30 -19.70
C ALA A 286 135.36 30.89 -19.44
N ALA A 287 135.14 32.16 -19.82
CA ALA A 287 133.86 32.83 -19.68
C ALA A 287 132.80 32.23 -20.63
N LEU A 288 133.16 31.96 -21.89
CA LEU A 288 132.24 31.47 -22.93
C LEU A 288 131.55 30.15 -22.52
N ARG A 289 132.29 29.15 -22.02
CA ARG A 289 131.70 27.87 -21.56
C ARG A 289 130.69 28.07 -20.42
N ALA A 290 130.98 29.00 -19.51
CA ALA A 290 130.11 29.35 -18.39
C ALA A 290 128.87 30.18 -18.81
N GLU A 291 128.77 30.62 -20.06
CA GLU A 291 127.53 31.20 -20.62
C GLU A 291 126.72 30.14 -21.38
N GLU A 292 127.38 29.23 -22.11
CA GLU A 292 126.71 28.11 -22.80
C GLU A 292 125.93 27.23 -21.80
N GLU A 293 126.51 26.89 -20.65
CA GLU A 293 125.84 26.13 -19.58
C GLU A 293 124.58 26.83 -19.05
N LYS A 294 124.62 28.16 -18.87
CA LYS A 294 123.47 28.95 -18.40
C LYS A 294 122.36 28.95 -19.45
N VAL A 295 122.71 29.18 -20.72
CA VAL A 295 121.77 29.19 -21.85
C VAL A 295 121.06 27.83 -21.95
N ASP A 296 121.78 26.73 -21.77
CA ASP A 296 121.18 25.39 -21.77
C ASP A 296 120.30 25.10 -20.55
N SER A 297 120.63 25.61 -19.35
CA SER A 297 119.72 25.51 -18.21
C SER A 297 118.38 26.24 -18.45
N ILE A 298 118.41 27.40 -19.13
CA ILE A 298 117.22 28.18 -19.45
C ILE A 298 116.37 27.44 -20.50
N LYS A 299 116.98 26.85 -21.53
CA LYS A 299 116.28 26.01 -22.52
C LYS A 299 115.53 24.86 -21.84
N ARG A 300 116.17 24.14 -20.91
CA ARG A 300 115.56 23.01 -20.18
C ARG A 300 114.34 23.46 -19.36
N TRP A 301 114.45 24.56 -18.63
CA TRP A 301 113.33 25.12 -17.85
C TRP A 301 112.14 25.52 -18.72
N VAL A 302 112.37 26.13 -19.89
CA VAL A 302 111.30 26.47 -20.84
C VAL A 302 110.57 25.21 -21.36
N ILE A 303 111.31 24.16 -21.67
CA ILE A 303 110.74 22.88 -22.15
C ILE A 303 109.87 22.22 -21.08
N GLU A 304 110.35 22.11 -19.85
CA GLU A 304 109.54 21.58 -18.73
C GLU A 304 108.25 22.39 -18.51
N ARG A 305 108.36 23.73 -18.56
CA ARG A 305 107.20 24.61 -18.37
C ARG A 305 106.14 24.44 -19.45
N GLN A 306 106.55 24.17 -20.69
CA GLN A 306 105.62 23.84 -21.78
C GLN A 306 104.97 22.46 -21.60
N GLN A 307 105.74 21.43 -21.22
CA GLN A 307 105.20 20.09 -20.97
C GLN A 307 104.16 20.08 -19.84
N LYS A 308 104.47 20.74 -18.71
CA LYS A 308 103.53 20.90 -17.57
C LYS A 308 102.23 21.60 -18.00
N LYS A 309 102.31 22.61 -18.88
CA LYS A 309 101.14 23.33 -19.40
C LYS A 309 100.27 22.48 -20.35
N LEU A 310 100.87 21.57 -21.13
CA LEU A 310 100.13 20.65 -22.00
C LEU A 310 99.38 19.58 -21.19
N ALA A 311 100.02 18.96 -20.20
CA ALA A 311 99.38 17.97 -19.31
C ALA A 311 98.13 18.55 -18.63
N ALA A 312 98.26 19.72 -18.01
CA ALA A 312 97.17 20.42 -17.33
C ALA A 312 96.03 20.89 -18.27
N PHE A 313 96.21 20.86 -19.59
CA PHE A 313 95.15 21.10 -20.57
C PHE A 313 94.39 19.82 -20.93
N GLU A 314 95.09 18.69 -21.07
CA GLU A 314 94.45 17.40 -21.33
C GLU A 314 93.54 16.93 -20.18
N GLU A 315 93.94 17.17 -18.93
CA GLU A 315 93.15 16.83 -17.74
C GLU A 315 91.80 17.57 -17.74
N ARG A 316 91.81 18.89 -17.98
CA ARG A 316 90.58 19.70 -18.09
C ARG A 316 89.66 19.21 -19.20
N LYS A 317 90.23 18.80 -20.35
CA LYS A 317 89.49 18.25 -21.49
C LYS A 317 88.84 16.89 -21.17
N LYS A 318 89.46 16.06 -20.32
CA LYS A 318 88.88 14.79 -19.85
C LYS A 318 87.70 15.04 -18.90
N ALA A 319 87.84 15.99 -17.96
CA ALA A 319 86.80 16.33 -17.01
C ALA A 319 85.51 16.90 -17.66
N SER A 320 85.64 17.82 -18.63
CA SER A 320 84.47 18.41 -19.28
C SER A 320 83.68 17.42 -20.16
N LEU A 321 84.37 16.44 -20.77
CA LEU A 321 83.72 15.36 -21.51
C LEU A 321 82.88 14.44 -20.60
N GLN A 322 83.32 14.19 -19.37
CA GLN A 322 82.54 13.40 -18.40
C GLN A 322 81.25 14.11 -18.00
N GLN A 323 81.32 15.40 -17.66
CA GLN A 323 80.15 16.21 -17.29
C GLN A 323 79.08 16.24 -18.39
N TYR A 324 79.48 16.31 -19.67
CA TYR A 324 78.55 16.29 -20.79
C TYR A 324 77.83 14.93 -20.96
N LEU A 325 78.54 13.82 -20.71
CA LEU A 325 77.96 12.47 -20.77
C LEU A 325 76.98 12.20 -19.63
N ASP A 326 77.20 12.76 -18.43
CA ASP A 326 76.26 12.65 -17.31
C ASP A 326 74.95 13.42 -17.55
N GLN A 327 75.03 14.60 -18.17
CA GLN A 327 73.84 15.39 -18.53
C GLN A 327 72.98 14.71 -19.63
N ALA A 328 73.58 13.89 -20.48
CA ALA A 328 72.90 13.20 -21.58
C ALA A 328 72.11 11.94 -21.16
N LYS A 329 72.13 11.56 -19.88
CA LYS A 329 71.41 10.37 -19.35
C LYS A 329 69.89 10.57 -19.40
N GLN A 330 69.17 9.57 -19.91
CA GLN A 330 67.74 9.67 -20.21
C GLN A 330 66.84 9.97 -18.99
N GLU A 331 67.29 9.61 -17.79
CA GLU A 331 66.59 9.84 -16.53
C GLU A 331 66.39 11.34 -16.21
N ASN A 332 67.16 12.23 -16.84
CA ASN A 332 67.13 13.68 -16.59
C ASN A 332 66.24 14.48 -17.57
N LEU A 333 65.54 13.86 -18.53
CA LEU A 333 64.72 14.59 -19.52
C LEU A 333 63.28 14.88 -19.02
N PRO A 334 62.81 16.16 -19.04
CA PRO A 334 61.45 16.48 -18.59
C PRO A 334 60.35 16.02 -19.57
N THR A 335 59.48 15.12 -19.12
CA THR A 335 58.29 14.67 -19.89
C THR A 335 57.12 15.66 -19.79
N TYR A 336 56.99 16.55 -20.76
CA TYR A 336 55.80 17.41 -20.90
C TYR A 336 54.60 16.63 -21.45
N ARG A 337 53.55 16.44 -20.62
CA ARG A 337 52.24 15.87 -21.04
C ARG A 337 51.24 16.99 -21.33
N THR A 338 50.95 17.24 -22.61
CA THR A 338 50.01 18.29 -23.04
C THR A 338 49.15 17.84 -24.23
N GLN A 339 48.04 17.12 -23.99
CA GLN A 339 46.97 16.97 -24.99
C GLN A 339 45.58 16.58 -24.41
N ASP A 340 45.49 15.69 -23.42
CA ASP A 340 44.23 15.07 -22.94
C ASP A 340 43.13 16.00 -22.33
N VAL A 341 43.35 17.31 -22.26
CA VAL A 341 42.51 18.24 -21.46
C VAL A 341 41.36 18.87 -22.26
N PHE A 342 41.45 18.94 -23.59
CA PHE A 342 40.56 19.81 -24.39
C PHE A 342 39.25 19.18 -24.91
N GLU A 343 39.16 17.85 -25.04
CA GLU A 343 38.02 17.21 -25.74
C GLU A 343 36.75 17.01 -24.88
N LYS A 344 36.78 17.31 -23.57
CA LYS A 344 35.72 16.91 -22.62
C LYS A 344 34.88 18.07 -22.08
N ARG A 345 34.62 19.12 -22.87
CA ARG A 345 33.72 20.23 -22.47
C ARG A 345 32.79 20.65 -23.61
N GLU A 346 31.49 20.61 -23.31
CA GLU A 346 30.40 21.05 -24.18
C GLU A 346 30.57 22.52 -24.62
N SER A 347 30.23 22.82 -25.87
CA SER A 347 30.42 24.17 -26.42
C SER A 347 29.40 25.18 -25.89
N PHE A 348 29.81 26.45 -25.79
CA PHE A 348 28.97 27.55 -25.29
C PHE A 348 27.66 27.72 -26.06
N LEU A 349 27.67 27.50 -27.38
CA LEU A 349 26.50 27.63 -28.25
C LEU A 349 25.37 26.66 -27.88
N GLN A 350 25.73 25.45 -27.45
CA GLN A 350 24.79 24.38 -27.13
C GLN A 350 23.92 24.74 -25.91
N LYS A 351 24.51 25.40 -24.92
CA LYS A 351 23.81 25.86 -23.69
C LYS A 351 22.84 27.02 -23.92
N LEU A 352 22.98 27.73 -25.03
CA LEU A 352 22.15 28.88 -25.39
C LEU A 352 20.88 28.44 -26.15
N TYR A 353 20.98 27.38 -26.95
CA TYR A 353 19.79 26.75 -27.57
C TYR A 353 18.86 26.12 -26.52
N ASP A 354 19.45 25.45 -25.51
CA ASP A 354 18.73 24.74 -24.45
C ASP A 354 18.00 25.65 -23.43
N SER A 355 18.23 26.97 -23.45
CA SER A 355 17.56 27.93 -22.56
C SER A 355 16.27 28.48 -23.15
N ASP A 356 16.22 28.72 -24.45
CA ASP A 356 15.12 29.47 -25.08
C ASP A 356 13.88 28.59 -25.25
N VAL A 357 14.06 27.31 -25.59
CA VAL A 357 12.97 26.31 -25.67
C VAL A 357 12.17 26.27 -24.36
N LYS A 358 12.87 26.19 -23.22
CA LYS A 358 12.29 26.09 -21.87
C LYS A 358 11.57 27.36 -21.38
N GLN A 359 11.69 28.48 -22.10
CA GLN A 359 10.91 29.69 -21.83
C GLN A 359 9.61 29.73 -22.62
N GLN A 360 9.59 29.20 -23.85
CA GLN A 360 8.39 29.23 -24.70
C GLN A 360 7.30 28.29 -24.19
N GLU A 361 7.68 27.08 -23.74
CA GLU A 361 6.76 26.07 -23.18
C GLU A 361 5.92 26.64 -22.03
N LYS A 362 6.56 27.31 -21.07
CA LYS A 362 5.91 27.90 -19.88
C LYS A 362 4.93 29.03 -20.22
N GLN A 363 5.13 29.75 -21.32
CA GLN A 363 4.21 30.80 -21.79
C GLN A 363 3.00 30.26 -22.55
N HIS A 364 2.99 28.97 -22.87
CA HIS A 364 1.84 28.29 -23.46
C HIS A 364 0.88 27.80 -22.37
N GLU A 365 1.40 27.07 -21.37
CA GLU A 365 0.63 26.48 -20.27
C GLU A 365 -0.23 27.50 -19.52
N TYR A 366 0.37 28.63 -19.09
CA TYR A 366 -0.30 29.68 -18.32
C TYR A 366 -1.51 30.33 -19.01
N ARG A 367 -1.62 30.24 -20.35
CA ARG A 367 -2.77 30.80 -21.08
C ARG A 367 -4.00 29.91 -21.03
N LEU A 368 -3.81 28.58 -21.06
CA LEU A 368 -4.92 27.61 -21.09
C LEU A 368 -5.69 27.58 -19.75
N GLU A 369 -4.99 27.76 -18.64
CA GLU A 369 -5.55 27.71 -17.29
C GLU A 369 -6.51 28.88 -17.01
N MET A 370 -6.25 30.06 -17.59
CA MET A 370 -7.05 31.28 -17.42
C MET A 370 -8.38 31.28 -18.20
N GLU A 371 -8.48 30.54 -19.31
CA GLU A 371 -9.72 30.49 -20.10
C GLU A 371 -10.78 29.59 -19.44
N GLN A 372 -10.37 28.48 -18.84
CA GLN A 372 -11.27 27.52 -18.19
C GLN A 372 -12.03 28.13 -17.01
N GLN A 373 -11.33 28.87 -16.14
CA GLN A 373 -11.91 29.50 -14.94
C GLN A 373 -13.02 30.53 -15.22
N ARG A 374 -13.11 31.07 -16.46
CA ARG A 374 -14.18 32.00 -16.83
C ARG A 374 -15.52 31.32 -17.08
N LEU A 375 -15.53 30.08 -17.57
CA LEU A 375 -16.75 29.40 -18.01
C LEU A 375 -17.59 28.91 -16.82
N GLU A 376 -16.94 28.32 -15.81
CA GLU A 376 -17.59 27.74 -14.62
C GLU A 376 -18.40 28.76 -13.79
N MET A 377 -18.06 30.05 -13.91
CA MET A 377 -18.67 31.16 -13.17
C MET A 377 -19.95 31.74 -13.80
N GLU A 378 -20.26 31.39 -15.06
CA GLU A 378 -21.48 31.87 -15.73
C GLU A 378 -22.67 30.91 -15.53
N GLU A 379 -22.45 29.59 -15.57
CA GLU A 379 -23.53 28.60 -15.42
C GLU A 379 -24.23 28.65 -14.04
N GLN A 380 -23.47 28.83 -12.97
CA GLN A 380 -23.98 28.76 -11.59
C GLN A 380 -25.06 29.82 -11.29
N LYS A 381 -25.03 30.98 -11.97
CA LYS A 381 -26.00 32.06 -11.78
C LYS A 381 -27.37 31.80 -12.41
N ALA A 382 -27.50 30.80 -13.29
CA ALA A 382 -28.73 30.54 -14.02
C ALA A 382 -29.74 29.68 -13.22
N ALA A 383 -29.29 28.96 -12.18
CA ALA A 383 -30.05 27.87 -11.57
C ALA A 383 -31.04 28.29 -10.44
N GLU A 384 -30.74 29.32 -9.66
CA GLU A 384 -31.36 29.55 -8.33
C GLU A 384 -32.74 30.26 -8.34
N ALA A 385 -33.47 30.31 -9.46
CA ALA A 385 -34.53 31.30 -9.69
C ALA A 385 -36.03 30.83 -9.75
N ARG A 386 -36.47 29.67 -9.18
CA ARG A 386 -37.88 29.10 -9.35
C ARG A 386 -38.47 28.19 -8.18
N GLY A 387 -39.79 28.23 -7.77
CA GLY A 387 -40.59 27.32 -6.80
C GLY A 387 -42.15 27.66 -6.46
N ASP A 388 -43.12 26.80 -5.89
CA ASP A 388 -44.69 27.02 -5.67
C ASP A 388 -45.79 26.04 -4.82
N VAL A 389 -47.24 25.96 -4.95
CA VAL A 389 -48.51 25.35 -4.07
C VAL A 389 -50.11 24.93 -4.57
N VAL A 390 -51.21 24.30 -3.84
CA VAL A 390 -52.80 23.92 -4.17
C VAL A 390 -53.96 23.37 -3.03
N GLY A 391 -55.35 22.90 -2.92
CA GLY A 391 -56.82 22.51 -3.53
C GLY A 391 -58.16 21.83 -2.66
N SER A 392 -59.54 21.54 -3.03
CA SER A 392 -60.85 20.89 -2.24
C SER A 392 -62.41 20.44 -2.82
N GLY A 393 -63.57 19.86 -2.12
CA GLY A 393 -65.11 19.41 -2.56
C GLY A 393 -66.42 18.73 -1.65
N ASP A 394 -67.78 18.38 -2.06
CA ASP A 394 -69.15 17.86 -1.27
C ASP A 394 -70.65 17.20 -1.90
N GLY A 395 -71.83 16.67 -1.22
CA GLY A 395 -73.36 16.21 -1.69
C GLY A 395 -74.63 15.31 -0.91
N ALA A 396 -76.04 15.13 -1.29
CA ALA A 396 -77.35 14.32 -0.69
C ALA A 396 -78.88 14.09 -1.47
N ASP A 397 -80.23 13.53 -1.28
CA ASP A 397 -81.41 12.64 -0.53
C ASP A 397 -82.90 12.32 -1.32
N GLY A 398 -84.23 11.71 -1.17
CA GLY A 398 -85.43 10.92 -0.35
C GLY A 398 -86.95 10.60 -1.08
N SER A 399 -88.30 10.05 -0.86
CA SER A 399 -89.47 9.22 -0.05
C SER A 399 -91.03 8.97 -0.73
N SER A 400 -92.36 8.35 -0.52
CA SER A 400 -93.43 7.36 0.24
C SER A 400 -95.07 7.07 -0.24
N SER A 401 -96.08 6.12 0.24
CA SER A 401 -97.63 5.75 -0.24
C SER A 401 -98.89 4.91 0.58
N ARG A 402 -100.26 4.53 0.18
CA ARG A 402 -101.50 3.58 0.78
C ARG A 402 -103.17 3.44 0.33
N ARG A 403 -104.14 2.36 0.57
CA ARG A 403 -105.80 2.18 0.47
C ARG A 403 -106.66 0.74 0.84
N HIS A 404 -108.01 0.15 0.84
CA HIS A 404 -109.65 0.24 0.76
C HIS A 404 -110.74 -1.06 1.11
N ALA A 405 -112.20 -1.17 1.00
CA ALA A 405 -113.29 -2.32 1.43
C ALA A 405 -114.96 -2.51 0.99
N ALA A 406 -115.92 -3.56 1.36
CA ALA A 406 -117.49 -3.91 1.02
C ALA A 406 -118.47 -5.04 1.88
N ALA A 407 -119.78 -5.70 1.85
CA ALA A 407 -121.28 -5.94 1.23
C ALA A 407 -122.48 -6.95 1.95
N THR A 408 -123.86 -7.27 1.52
CA THR A 408 -125.12 -8.09 2.21
C THR A 408 -126.50 -8.82 1.49
N THR A 409 -127.62 -9.55 2.09
CA THR A 409 -128.98 -10.27 1.49
C THR A 409 -130.35 -10.88 2.34
N ALA A 410 -131.51 -11.64 1.84
CA ALA A 410 -132.91 -12.14 2.49
C ALA A 410 -133.80 -13.51 2.06
N ALA A 411 -135.00 -13.97 2.64
CA ALA A 411 -135.65 -15.40 2.61
C ALA A 411 -137.22 -15.77 2.38
N GLY A 412 -137.64 -17.08 2.25
CA GLY A 412 -139.06 -17.64 2.10
C GLY A 412 -139.32 -19.20 2.22
N PHE A 413 -140.59 -19.72 2.25
CA PHE A 413 -141.01 -21.12 2.63
C PHE A 413 -142.07 -21.83 1.73
N LEU A 414 -142.38 -23.14 1.94
CA LEU A 414 -143.11 -24.01 0.99
C LEU A 414 -144.39 -24.75 1.48
N ASN A 415 -144.65 -24.93 2.78
CA ASN A 415 -145.79 -25.77 3.22
C ASN A 415 -146.54 -25.28 4.48
N LYS A 416 -147.85 -25.56 4.56
CA LYS A 416 -148.74 -25.07 5.65
C LYS A 416 -148.48 -25.67 7.05
N ALA A 417 -147.63 -26.69 7.13
CA ALA A 417 -147.09 -27.19 8.39
C ALA A 417 -145.84 -26.39 8.83
N GLU A 418 -144.97 -26.06 7.87
CA GLU A 418 -143.78 -25.21 8.07
C GLU A 418 -144.19 -23.79 8.49
N GLU A 419 -145.24 -23.25 7.86
CA GLU A 419 -145.83 -21.94 8.18
C GLU A 419 -146.22 -21.80 9.67
N LYS A 420 -146.66 -22.90 10.31
CA LYS A 420 -146.97 -22.92 11.74
C LYS A 420 -145.73 -23.00 12.61
N ALA A 421 -144.72 -23.79 12.23
CA ALA A 421 -143.44 -23.83 12.95
C ALA A 421 -142.72 -22.46 12.88
N TYR A 422 -142.70 -21.84 11.71
CA TYR A 422 -142.16 -20.49 11.51
C TYR A 422 -142.89 -19.44 12.34
N ALA A 423 -144.21 -19.54 12.49
CA ALA A 423 -144.99 -18.66 13.37
C ALA A 423 -144.64 -18.81 14.87
N GLU A 424 -144.13 -19.97 15.30
CA GLU A 424 -143.61 -20.17 16.66
C GLU A 424 -142.16 -19.67 16.82
N GLU A 425 -141.31 -19.86 15.82
CA GLU A 425 -139.95 -19.29 15.79
C GLU A 425 -139.97 -17.74 15.81
N MET A 426 -140.84 -17.13 14.99
CA MET A 426 -140.98 -15.67 14.91
C MET A 426 -141.44 -15.03 16.23
N ARG A 427 -142.08 -15.78 17.14
CA ARG A 427 -142.40 -15.31 18.50
C ARG A 427 -141.17 -15.20 19.41
N ARG A 428 -140.13 -16.01 19.17
CA ARG A 428 -138.86 -15.99 19.93
C ARG A 428 -137.81 -15.04 19.34
N TYR A 429 -137.96 -14.69 18.06
CA TYR A 429 -137.03 -13.85 17.30
C TYR A 429 -136.63 -12.50 17.94
N PRO A 430 -137.53 -11.68 18.53
CA PRO A 430 -137.14 -10.36 19.06
C PRO A 430 -136.27 -10.43 20.32
N GLU A 431 -136.33 -11.51 21.10
CA GLU A 431 -135.44 -11.71 22.25
C GLU A 431 -134.02 -12.07 21.78
N GLN A 432 -133.91 -12.91 20.74
CA GLN A 432 -132.64 -13.24 20.10
C GLN A 432 -131.97 -12.02 19.45
N LEU A 433 -132.74 -11.07 18.92
CA LEU A 433 -132.20 -9.81 18.37
C LEU A 433 -131.52 -8.96 19.44
N ARG A 434 -132.17 -8.72 20.60
CA ARG A 434 -131.56 -7.91 21.67
C ARG A 434 -130.29 -8.55 22.24
N ALA A 435 -130.24 -9.88 22.32
CA ALA A 435 -129.03 -10.61 22.71
C ALA A 435 -127.87 -10.31 21.74
N LYS A 436 -128.11 -10.45 20.43
CA LYS A 436 -127.12 -10.16 19.37
C LYS A 436 -126.68 -8.69 19.36
N GLU A 437 -127.60 -7.74 19.54
CA GLU A 437 -127.26 -6.31 19.63
C GLU A 437 -126.35 -5.98 20.82
N ALA A 438 -126.59 -6.61 21.98
CA ALA A 438 -125.75 -6.47 23.17
C ALA A 438 -124.35 -7.09 22.95
N GLU A 439 -124.28 -8.25 22.30
CA GLU A 439 -123.02 -8.92 21.91
C GLU A 439 -122.22 -8.07 20.91
N GLU A 440 -122.85 -7.50 19.87
CA GLU A 440 -122.22 -6.57 18.94
C GLU A 440 -121.68 -5.30 19.63
N ALA A 441 -122.47 -4.71 20.53
CA ALA A 441 -122.06 -3.52 21.26
C ALA A 441 -120.87 -3.78 22.21
N ALA A 442 -120.81 -4.99 22.80
CA ALA A 442 -119.65 -5.45 23.57
C ALA A 442 -118.43 -5.68 22.65
N ALA A 443 -118.61 -6.31 21.49
CA ALA A 443 -117.56 -6.57 20.52
C ALA A 443 -116.90 -5.25 20.03
N ARG A 444 -117.68 -4.27 19.59
CA ARG A 444 -117.15 -2.96 19.13
C ARG A 444 -116.34 -2.23 20.21
N ARG A 445 -116.71 -2.35 21.49
CA ARG A 445 -115.94 -1.80 22.62
C ARG A 445 -114.62 -2.54 22.84
N ALA A 446 -114.62 -3.87 22.70
CA ALA A 446 -113.40 -4.67 22.76
C ALA A 446 -112.45 -4.37 21.60
N GLU A 447 -112.98 -4.13 20.39
CA GLU A 447 -112.21 -3.71 19.21
C GLU A 447 -111.55 -2.33 19.38
N ALA A 448 -112.29 -1.32 19.88
CA ALA A 448 -111.73 0.01 20.13
C ALA A 448 -110.56 -0.05 21.14
N LEU A 449 -110.73 -0.79 22.25
CA LEU A 449 -109.67 -1.01 23.24
C LEU A 449 -108.49 -1.81 22.67
N ARG A 450 -108.72 -2.72 21.70
CA ARG A 450 -107.66 -3.43 20.97
C ARG A 450 -106.86 -2.48 20.07
N ILE A 451 -107.52 -1.57 19.36
CA ILE A 451 -106.88 -0.59 18.46
C ILE A 451 -106.03 0.40 19.25
N GLU A 452 -106.53 0.94 20.38
CA GLU A 452 -105.73 1.82 21.25
C GLU A 452 -104.45 1.15 21.75
N ARG A 453 -104.55 -0.12 22.16
CA ARG A 453 -103.38 -0.91 22.60
C ARG A 453 -102.36 -1.06 21.48
N ILE A 454 -102.81 -1.34 20.25
CA ILE A 454 -101.92 -1.43 19.06
C ILE A 454 -101.21 -0.11 18.79
N GLN A 455 -101.91 1.04 18.83
CA GLN A 455 -101.28 2.35 18.61
C GLN A 455 -100.24 2.70 19.68
N LYS A 456 -100.53 2.40 20.95
CA LYS A 456 -99.60 2.60 22.07
C LYS A 456 -98.35 1.73 21.93
N LEU A 457 -98.48 0.49 21.44
CA LEU A 457 -97.36 -0.39 21.13
C LEU A 457 -96.51 0.16 19.97
N GLN A 458 -97.11 0.54 18.84
CA GLN A 458 -96.38 1.11 17.68
C GLN A 458 -95.62 2.40 18.01
N ALA A 459 -96.15 3.23 18.93
CA ALA A 459 -95.47 4.44 19.38
C ALA A 459 -94.26 4.15 20.28
N ALA A 460 -94.31 3.07 21.07
CA ALA A 460 -93.17 2.58 21.84
C ALA A 460 -92.11 1.96 20.92
N GLU A 461 -92.53 1.08 20.00
CA GLU A 461 -91.69 0.41 19.00
C GLU A 461 -90.86 1.41 18.18
N LYS A 462 -91.47 2.49 17.68
CA LYS A 462 -90.75 3.55 16.94
C LYS A 462 -89.69 4.26 17.78
N ARG A 463 -89.94 4.48 19.08
CA ARG A 463 -88.97 5.10 20.00
C ARG A 463 -87.83 4.14 20.35
N GLU A 464 -88.13 2.85 20.45
CA GLU A 464 -87.13 1.80 20.67
C GLU A 464 -86.24 1.62 19.44
N ASN A 465 -86.83 1.49 18.24
CA ASN A 465 -86.08 1.37 16.99
C ASN A 465 -85.20 2.59 16.70
N ALA A 466 -85.63 3.81 17.08
CA ALA A 466 -84.80 5.01 16.99
C ALA A 466 -83.60 4.98 17.95
N ARG A 467 -83.73 4.39 19.15
CA ARG A 467 -82.59 4.18 20.07
C ARG A 467 -81.64 3.13 19.54
N ARG A 468 -82.17 1.96 19.15
CA ARG A 468 -81.42 0.86 18.52
C ARG A 468 -80.60 1.35 17.31
N ALA A 469 -81.14 2.24 16.48
CA ALA A 469 -80.41 2.80 15.33
C ALA A 469 -79.27 3.77 15.71
N VAL A 470 -79.38 4.49 16.83
CA VAL A 470 -78.29 5.34 17.36
C VAL A 470 -77.24 4.50 18.09
N GLU A 471 -77.67 3.43 18.76
CA GLU A 471 -76.78 2.45 19.40
C GLU A 471 -75.99 1.67 18.34
N ALA A 472 -76.65 1.13 17.31
CA ALA A 472 -76.01 0.48 16.17
C ALA A 472 -74.96 1.37 15.51
N ARG A 473 -75.25 2.64 15.18
CA ARG A 473 -74.27 3.58 14.61
C ARG A 473 -73.06 3.84 15.52
N ARG A 474 -73.24 3.79 16.84
CA ARG A 474 -72.13 3.92 17.81
C ARG A 474 -71.31 2.64 17.91
N GLU A 475 -71.94 1.48 17.74
CA GLU A 475 -71.27 0.18 17.69
C GLU A 475 -70.51 -0.01 16.38
N GLU A 476 -71.11 0.33 15.24
CA GLU A 476 -70.46 0.41 13.91
C GLU A 476 -69.21 1.30 13.97
N PHE A 477 -69.32 2.53 14.50
CA PHE A 477 -68.18 3.44 14.63
C PHE A 477 -67.08 2.89 15.55
N ARG A 478 -67.45 2.28 16.68
CA ARG A 478 -66.48 1.60 17.58
C ARG A 478 -65.81 0.40 16.91
N GLN A 479 -66.54 -0.38 16.12
CA GLN A 479 -66.00 -1.51 15.37
C GLN A 479 -65.02 -1.02 14.29
N GLN A 480 -65.35 0.06 13.57
CA GLN A 480 -64.45 0.69 12.60
C GLN A 480 -63.17 1.23 13.25
N GLN A 481 -63.28 1.90 14.41
CA GLN A 481 -62.10 2.34 15.17
C GLN A 481 -61.25 1.15 15.65
N ALA A 482 -61.88 0.12 16.23
CA ALA A 482 -61.16 -1.08 16.69
C ALA A 482 -60.50 -1.87 15.54
N GLN A 483 -61.11 -1.88 14.35
CA GLN A 483 -60.50 -2.45 13.14
C GLN A 483 -59.28 -1.63 12.70
N GLN A 484 -59.41 -0.31 12.61
CA GLN A 484 -58.29 0.58 12.27
C GLN A 484 -57.13 0.46 13.28
N GLU A 485 -57.43 0.42 14.59
CA GLU A 485 -56.42 0.22 15.64
C GLU A 485 -55.76 -1.17 15.55
N ALA A 486 -56.51 -2.22 15.23
CA ALA A 486 -55.98 -3.57 15.05
C ALA A 486 -55.08 -3.69 13.80
N ASP A 487 -55.47 -3.06 12.68
CA ASP A 487 -54.70 -3.08 11.44
C ASP A 487 -53.46 -2.17 11.52
N ASP A 488 -53.52 -1.03 12.22
CA ASP A 488 -52.35 -0.25 12.58
C ASP A 488 -51.41 -1.00 13.53
N ALA A 489 -51.93 -1.77 14.50
CA ALA A 489 -51.12 -2.59 15.39
C ALA A 489 -50.43 -3.75 14.65
N ARG A 490 -51.15 -4.44 13.75
CA ARG A 490 -50.60 -5.43 12.82
C ARG A 490 -49.51 -4.81 11.94
N TYR A 491 -49.77 -3.61 11.39
CA TYR A 491 -48.81 -2.93 10.53
C TYR A 491 -47.54 -2.49 11.28
N ARG A 492 -47.65 -2.05 12.54
CA ARG A 492 -46.49 -1.78 13.41
C ARG A 492 -45.67 -3.05 13.67
N ALA A 493 -46.32 -4.16 14.04
CA ALA A 493 -45.64 -5.44 14.22
C ALA A 493 -44.96 -5.93 12.93
N TYR A 494 -45.56 -5.66 11.76
CA TYR A 494 -44.96 -5.94 10.45
C TYR A 494 -43.71 -5.07 10.20
N ILE A 495 -43.76 -3.76 10.46
CA ILE A 495 -42.57 -2.88 10.41
C ILE A 495 -41.47 -3.47 11.30
N ASP A 496 -41.76 -3.75 12.57
CA ASP A 496 -40.78 -4.24 13.55
C ASP A 496 -40.16 -5.60 13.16
N SER A 497 -40.89 -6.41 12.37
CA SER A 497 -40.40 -7.69 11.84
C SER A 497 -39.56 -7.60 10.55
N VAL A 498 -39.65 -6.47 9.82
CA VAL A 498 -39.04 -6.25 8.49
C VAL A 498 -37.95 -5.17 8.48
N VAL A 499 -37.93 -4.31 9.49
CA VAL A 499 -36.90 -3.27 9.66
C VAL A 499 -35.61 -3.87 10.27
N PRO A 500 -34.43 -3.60 9.70
CA PRO A 500 -33.16 -3.91 10.34
C PRO A 500 -33.00 -3.17 11.67
N ALA A 501 -32.55 -3.86 12.72
CA ALA A 501 -32.36 -3.27 14.05
C ALA A 501 -31.32 -2.13 14.11
N ASP A 502 -30.49 -1.97 13.07
CA ASP A 502 -29.53 -0.88 12.88
C ASP A 502 -30.04 0.25 11.96
N MET A 503 -31.33 0.25 11.58
CA MET A 503 -31.90 1.28 10.71
C MET A 503 -31.85 2.67 11.34
N ASP A 504 -31.45 3.68 10.53
CA ASP A 504 -31.35 5.07 10.95
C ASP A 504 -32.68 5.54 11.60
N PRO A 505 -32.70 6.04 12.86
CA PRO A 505 -33.95 6.29 13.60
C PRO A 505 -34.94 7.25 12.92
N ILE A 506 -34.45 8.12 12.04
CA ILE A 506 -35.28 9.03 11.22
C ILE A 506 -36.05 8.25 10.15
N LEU A 507 -35.44 7.22 9.54
CA LEU A 507 -36.10 6.34 8.57
C LEU A 507 -37.09 5.40 9.26
N TYR A 508 -36.74 4.84 10.43
CA TYR A 508 -37.70 4.06 11.23
C TYR A 508 -38.91 4.91 11.62
N ARG A 509 -38.68 6.14 12.13
CA ARG A 509 -39.77 7.08 12.41
C ARG A 509 -40.61 7.36 11.16
N LYS A 510 -40.00 7.60 10.00
CA LYS A 510 -40.73 7.78 8.72
C LYS A 510 -41.49 6.54 8.24
N ALA A 511 -41.04 5.33 8.55
CA ALA A 511 -41.78 4.09 8.24
C ALA A 511 -43.01 3.91 9.16
N THR A 512 -42.92 4.33 10.42
CA THR A 512 -44.04 4.32 11.39
C THR A 512 -45.01 5.50 11.26
N GLN A 513 -44.58 6.62 10.66
CA GLN A 513 -45.41 7.80 10.45
C GLN A 513 -46.26 7.65 9.18
N LEU A 514 -47.57 7.59 9.39
CA LEU A 514 -48.59 7.46 8.35
C LEU A 514 -48.53 8.59 7.32
N HIS A 515 -48.73 8.22 6.05
CA HIS A 515 -49.06 9.06 4.92
C HIS A 515 -50.24 8.42 4.16
#